data_AF-A0A961GRU2-F1
#
_entry.id   AF-A0A961GRU2-F1
#
_cell.length_a   1.000
_cell.length_b   1.000
_cell.length_c   1.000
_cell.angle_alpha   90.00
_cell.angle_beta   90.00
_cell.angle_gamma   90.00
#
_symmetry.space_group_name_H-M   'P 1'
#
loop_
_entity.id
_entity.type
_entity.pdbx_description
1 polymer ?
#
loop_
_entity_poly.entity_id
_entity_poly.type
_entity_poly.pdbx_seq_one_letter_code
_entity_poly.pdbx_strand_id
1 'polypeptide(L)'
;MSPDNSDSSDRFVALLRGINVGGRNKVPMAELRSALTERGLSDVRTYIQSGNVVFGSDLEPAGLEVLVADVVRSSFGVESPTVVRSAADMRAV
;
A
#
# COMPACT_ATOMS: atom_id res chain seq x y z
N MET A 1 -9.50 8.30 -33.62
CA MET A 1 -8.36 8.43 -32.69
C MET A 1 -8.86 9.12 -31.44
N SER A 2 -9.19 8.33 -30.40
CA SER A 2 -9.40 8.86 -29.06
C SER A 2 -8.04 8.94 -28.37
N PRO A 3 -7.75 9.99 -27.58
CA PRO A 3 -6.50 10.04 -26.84
C PRO A 3 -6.53 8.94 -25.77
N ASP A 4 -5.48 8.15 -25.81
CA ASP A 4 -5.09 7.14 -24.83
C ASP A 4 -4.91 7.84 -23.48
N ASN A 5 -5.85 7.63 -22.55
CA ASN A 5 -5.79 8.19 -21.20
C ASN A 5 -5.77 7.05 -20.18
N SER A 6 -4.82 6.13 -20.35
CA SER A 6 -4.64 4.95 -19.48
C SER A 6 -3.56 5.15 -18.40
N ASP A 7 -3.38 6.38 -17.90
CA ASP A 7 -2.46 6.65 -16.78
C ASP A 7 -3.04 7.70 -15.81
N SER A 8 -4.18 7.39 -15.19
CA SER A 8 -4.88 8.31 -14.27
C SER A 8 -5.33 7.64 -12.97
N SER A 9 -4.56 6.68 -12.47
CA SER A 9 -4.76 6.19 -11.10
C SER A 9 -4.03 7.10 -10.12
N ASP A 10 -4.76 7.55 -9.09
CA ASP A 10 -4.19 8.40 -8.06
C ASP A 10 -3.09 7.65 -7.29
N ARG A 11 -2.04 8.39 -6.93
CA ARG A 11 -0.89 7.84 -6.21
C ARG A 11 -1.10 7.96 -4.71
N PHE A 12 -0.94 6.85 -4.01
CA PHE A 12 -1.12 6.76 -2.57
C PHE A 12 0.13 6.22 -1.87
N VAL A 13 0.22 6.53 -0.58
CA VAL A 13 1.19 5.95 0.35
C VAL A 13 0.45 5.33 1.52
N ALA A 14 0.60 4.01 1.72
CA ALA A 14 0.22 3.33 2.94
C ALA A 14 1.40 3.31 3.93
N LEU A 15 1.09 3.68 5.17
CA LEU A 15 2.02 3.71 6.29
C LEU A 15 1.62 2.61 7.27
N LEU A 16 2.30 1.46 7.20
CA LEU A 16 2.09 0.33 8.10
C LEU A 16 2.96 0.49 9.35
N ARG A 17 2.36 0.37 10.53
CA ARG A 17 3.08 0.50 11.81
C ARG A 17 3.33 -0.86 12.46
N GLY A 18 4.46 -0.97 13.15
CA GLY A 18 4.77 -2.12 14.00
C GLY A 18 5.11 -3.41 13.26
N ILE A 19 5.47 -3.32 11.97
CA ILE A 19 5.96 -4.47 11.20
C ILE A 19 7.49 -4.50 11.17
N ASN A 20 8.08 -5.70 11.08
CA ASN A 20 9.53 -5.93 10.98
C ASN A 20 10.39 -5.31 12.10
N VAL A 21 9.79 -4.89 13.22
CA VAL A 21 10.51 -4.34 14.38
C VAL A 21 10.85 -5.45 15.38
N GLY A 22 12.11 -5.49 15.83
CA GLY A 22 12.58 -6.47 16.82
C GLY A 22 12.41 -7.94 16.41
N GLY A 23 12.37 -8.23 15.10
CA GLY A 23 12.18 -9.58 14.56
C GLY A 23 10.76 -10.14 14.67
N ARG A 24 9.79 -9.34 15.15
CA ARG A 24 8.36 -9.67 15.24
C ARG A 24 7.60 -9.11 14.04
N ASN A 25 6.38 -9.60 13.82
CA ASN A 25 5.48 -9.14 12.76
C ASN A 25 6.19 -9.10 11.40
N LYS A 26 6.75 -10.26 11.01
CA LYS A 26 7.54 -10.40 9.80
C LYS A 26 6.65 -10.27 8.58
N VAL A 27 6.94 -9.27 7.76
CA VAL A 27 6.28 -9.02 6.49
C VAL A 27 7.36 -8.91 5.43
N PRO A 28 7.58 -9.96 4.62
CA PRO A 28 8.50 -9.92 3.49
C PRO A 28 8.02 -8.91 2.46
N MET A 29 8.82 -7.87 2.19
CA MET A 29 8.39 -6.76 1.33
C MET A 29 8.13 -7.18 -0.12
N ALA A 30 8.82 -8.21 -0.62
CA ALA A 30 8.56 -8.75 -1.95
C ALA A 30 7.17 -9.39 -2.03
N GLU A 31 6.82 -10.22 -1.05
CA GLU A 31 5.52 -10.88 -0.97
C GLU A 31 4.39 -9.86 -0.72
N LEU A 32 4.64 -8.84 0.11
CA LEU A 32 3.69 -7.74 0.31
C LEU A 32 3.36 -7.02 -0.99
N ARG A 33 4.37 -6.72 -1.83
CA ARG A 33 4.14 -6.11 -3.15
C ARG A 33 3.29 -7.01 -4.03
N SER A 34 3.61 -8.30 -4.11
CA SER A 34 2.86 -9.27 -4.92
C SER A 34 1.40 -9.36 -4.45
N ALA A 35 1.17 -9.56 -3.15
CA ALA A 35 -0.18 -9.69 -2.60
C ALA A 35 -1.05 -8.44 -2.81
N LEU A 36 -0.46 -7.25 -2.71
CA LEU A 36 -1.14 -6.00 -2.99
C LEU A 36 -1.44 -5.82 -4.49
N THR A 37 -0.52 -6.25 -5.35
CA THR A 37 -0.71 -6.21 -6.82
C THR A 37 -1.84 -7.16 -7.24
N GLU A 38 -1.90 -8.37 -6.66
CA GLU A 38 -2.96 -9.36 -6.88
C GLU A 38 -4.35 -8.87 -6.44
N ARG A 39 -4.40 -7.90 -5.52
CA ARG A 39 -5.63 -7.23 -5.09
C ARG A 39 -6.02 -6.03 -5.95
N GLY A 40 -5.31 -5.79 -7.05
CA GLY A 40 -5.66 -4.76 -8.04
C GLY A 40 -5.00 -3.40 -7.81
N LEU A 41 -4.03 -3.30 -6.89
CA LEU A 41 -3.23 -2.09 -6.77
C LEU A 41 -2.15 -2.06 -7.85
N SER A 42 -1.93 -0.90 -8.46
CA SER A 42 -0.92 -0.71 -9.52
C SER A 42 0.38 -0.12 -8.97
N ASP A 43 1.48 -0.26 -9.72
CA ASP A 43 2.78 0.36 -9.40
C ASP A 43 3.28 0.16 -7.94
N VAL A 44 2.98 -1.01 -7.35
CA VAL A 44 3.26 -1.25 -5.94
C VAL A 44 4.77 -1.26 -5.67
N ARG A 45 5.25 -0.33 -4.84
CA ARG A 45 6.64 -0.20 -4.41
C ARG A 45 6.70 -0.10 -2.90
N THR A 46 7.67 -0.77 -2.30
CA THR A 46 7.93 -0.70 -0.84
C THR A 46 9.23 0.05 -0.59
N TYR A 47 9.27 0.86 0.46
CA TYR A 47 10.50 1.49 0.92
C TYR A 47 11.10 0.67 2.07
N ILE A 48 12.31 0.13 1.85
CA ILE A 48 13.10 -0.66 2.82
C ILE A 48 12.24 -1.70 3.58
N GLN A 49 12.49 -1.92 4.88
CA GLN A 49 11.66 -2.78 5.75
C GLN A 49 10.74 -1.98 6.68
N SER A 50 10.52 -0.69 6.41
CA SER A 50 9.83 0.23 7.33
C SER A 50 8.31 0.19 7.24
N GLY A 51 7.75 -0.57 6.30
CA GLY A 51 6.30 -0.65 6.10
C GLY A 51 5.70 0.55 5.40
N ASN A 52 6.46 1.26 4.58
CA ASN A 52 5.90 2.28 3.68
C ASN A 52 5.69 1.67 2.29
N VAL A 53 4.48 1.76 1.78
CA VAL A 53 4.10 1.22 0.47
C VAL A 53 3.52 2.34 -0.37
N VAL A 54 4.04 2.53 -1.58
CA VAL A 54 3.52 3.43 -2.59
C VAL A 54 2.82 2.61 -3.65
N PHE A 55 1.64 3.01 -4.09
CA PHE A 55 0.87 2.32 -5.12
C PHE A 55 -0.10 3.28 -5.82
N GLY A 56 -0.63 2.87 -6.96
CA GLY A 56 -1.73 3.51 -7.66
C GLY A 56 -3.05 2.80 -7.38
N SER A 57 -4.14 3.58 -7.32
CA SER A 57 -5.50 3.04 -7.26
C SER A 57 -6.54 4.08 -7.66
N ASP A 58 -7.74 3.62 -8.01
CA ASP A 58 -8.92 4.46 -8.25
C ASP A 58 -9.89 4.41 -7.05
N LEU A 59 -9.52 3.71 -5.96
CA LEU A 59 -10.31 3.59 -4.75
C LEU A 59 -10.10 4.77 -3.81
N GLU A 60 -11.13 5.08 -3.01
CA GLU A 60 -11.04 6.10 -1.97
C GLU A 60 -10.08 5.68 -0.83
N PRO A 61 -9.40 6.63 -0.16
CA PRO A 61 -8.42 6.36 0.89
C PRO A 61 -8.91 5.42 2.00
N ALA A 62 -10.16 5.56 2.44
CA ALA A 62 -10.74 4.72 3.49
C ALA A 62 -10.87 3.25 3.03
N GLY A 63 -11.24 3.03 1.77
CA GLY A 63 -11.29 1.68 1.18
C GLY A 63 -9.89 1.08 1.05
N LEU A 64 -8.90 1.89 0.70
CA LEU A 64 -7.50 1.49 0.61
C LEU A 64 -6.91 1.10 1.97
N GLU A 65 -7.24 1.81 3.05
CA GLU A 65 -6.81 1.45 4.41
C GLU A 65 -7.31 0.05 4.80
N VAL A 66 -8.60 -0.22 4.54
CA VAL A 66 -9.22 -1.52 4.81
C VAL A 66 -8.59 -2.61 3.96
N LEU A 67 -8.38 -2.36 2.66
CA LEU A 67 -7.80 -3.33 1.74
C LEU A 67 -6.37 -3.70 2.13
N VAL A 68 -5.51 -2.70 2.40
CA VAL A 68 -4.11 -2.95 2.77
C VAL A 68 -4.03 -3.68 4.11
N ALA A 69 -4.81 -3.28 5.12
CA ALA A 69 -4.84 -3.96 6.41
C ALA A 69 -5.32 -5.43 6.27
N ASP A 70 -6.34 -5.68 5.45
CA ASP A 70 -6.84 -7.02 5.19
C ASP A 70 -5.81 -7.91 4.46
N VAL A 71 -5.07 -7.36 3.50
CA VAL A 71 -3.98 -8.09 2.82
C VAL A 71 -2.90 -8.49 3.81
N VAL A 72 -2.49 -7.56 4.68
CA VAL A 72 -1.41 -7.81 5.64
C VAL A 72 -1.82 -8.88 6.65
N ARG A 73 -3.07 -8.81 7.12
CA ARG A 73 -3.65 -9.81 8.02
C ARG A 73 -3.80 -11.17 7.35
N SER A 74 -4.42 -11.23 6.18
CA SER A 74 -4.74 -12.49 5.49
C SER A 74 -3.49 -13.19 4.93
N SER A 75 -2.49 -12.44 4.48
CA SER A 75 -1.29 -13.01 3.86
C SER A 75 -0.18 -13.33 4.87
N PHE A 76 -0.07 -12.54 5.95
CA PHE A 76 1.05 -12.64 6.89
C PHE A 76 0.63 -12.89 8.35
N GLY A 77 -0.67 -12.90 8.65
CA GLY A 77 -1.16 -13.06 10.04
C GLY A 77 -0.79 -11.89 10.95
N VAL A 78 -0.52 -10.72 10.38
CA VAL A 78 -0.08 -9.52 11.11
C VAL A 78 -1.19 -8.48 11.16
N GLU A 79 -1.55 -8.06 12.36
CA GLU A 79 -2.36 -6.86 12.57
C GLU A 79 -1.43 -5.64 12.58
N SER A 80 -1.59 -4.74 11.61
CA SER A 80 -0.80 -3.52 11.51
C SER A 80 -1.72 -2.31 11.38
N PRO A 81 -1.64 -1.33 12.29
CA PRO A 81 -2.30 -0.05 12.07
C PRO A 81 -1.81 0.56 10.75
N THR A 82 -2.75 0.79 9.84
CA THR A 82 -2.49 1.26 8.48
C THR A 82 -3.18 2.60 8.28
N VAL A 83 -2.45 3.56 7.74
CA VAL A 83 -2.99 4.87 7.32
C VAL A 83 -2.63 5.08 5.86
N VAL A 84 -3.58 5.54 5.05
CA VAL A 84 -3.35 5.86 3.64
C VAL A 84 -3.42 7.37 3.42
N ARG A 85 -2.45 7.90 2.68
CA ARG A 85 -2.40 9.30 2.27
C ARG A 85 -2.24 9.40 0.76
N SER A 86 -2.91 10.37 0.14
CA SER A 86 -2.65 10.69 -1.25
C SER A 86 -1.27 11.34 -1.40
N ALA A 87 -0.66 11.19 -2.56
CA ALA A 87 0.60 11.88 -2.87
C ALA A 87 0.44 13.40 -2.88
N ALA A 88 -0.77 13.91 -3.16
CA ALA A 88 -1.09 15.33 -3.08
C ALA A 88 -1.03 15.82 -1.62
N ASP A 89 -1.66 15.10 -0.68
CA ASP A 89 -1.64 15.44 0.75
C ASP A 89 -0.21 15.43 1.31
N MET A 90 0.61 14.45 0.89
CA MET A 90 2.00 14.30 1.35
C MET A 90 2.92 15.43 0.86
N ARG A 91 2.61 16.11 -0.25
CA ARG A 91 3.42 17.24 -0.76
C ARG A 91 3.10 18.57 -0.10
N ALA A 92 1.96 18.66 0.59
CA ALA A 92 1.50 19.88 1.25
C ALA A 92 2.06 20.04 2.68
N VAL A 93 2.95 19.15 3.11
CA VAL A 93 3.55 19.09 4.46
C VAL A 93 5.03 19.45 4.41
#